data_AF-A0A1J4RIC4-F1
#
_entry.id   AF-A0A1J4RIC4-F1
#
_cell.length_a   1.000
_cell.length_b   1.000
_cell.length_c   1.000
_cell.angle_alpha   90.00
_cell.angle_beta   90.00
_cell.angle_gamma   90.00
#
_symmetry.space_group_name_H-M   'P 1'
#
loop_
_entity.id
_entity.type
_entity.pdbx_description
1 polymer ?
#
loop_
_entity_poly.entity_id
_entity_poly.type
_entity_poly.pdbx_seq_one_letter_code
_entity_poly.pdbx_strand_id
1 'polypeptide(L)'
;MNCSLTREFAQRSERHARISLQSDLSYSVEPGRTSQLEAAVAQLLERLDARVYEQMEIAGLNHPLDLSAVYKDKSFHIECDGCTHLVKLCNGKEMYLNGRTMFQSGLIQRVVKAPLVRLPSYVFGQNKRNMGYWKEFLDQVIDVPERTSLMLLGTGRPELMPINVNCPI
;
A
#
# COMPACT_ATOMS: atom_id res chain seq x y z
N MET A 1 -33.45 14.45 5.78
CA MET A 1 -33.84 13.17 5.15
C MET A 1 -33.34 12.04 6.04
N ASN A 2 -34.23 11.35 6.75
CA ASN A 2 -33.87 10.22 7.60
C ASN A 2 -33.93 8.95 6.75
N CYS A 3 -32.78 8.31 6.50
CA CYS A 3 -32.74 6.98 5.93
C CYS A 3 -32.82 5.97 7.08
N SER A 4 -34.04 5.53 7.40
CA SER A 4 -34.25 4.39 8.29
C SER A 4 -34.13 3.10 7.47
N LEU A 5 -32.95 2.46 7.50
CA LEU A 5 -32.82 1.08 7.03
C LEU A 5 -33.65 0.19 7.97
N THR A 6 -34.74 -0.37 7.45
CA THR A 6 -35.63 -1.25 8.20
C THR A 6 -34.91 -2.53 8.62
N ARG A 7 -35.19 -2.98 9.86
CA ARG A 7 -34.60 -4.20 10.49
C ARG A 7 -34.66 -5.46 9.62
N GLU A 8 -35.57 -5.53 8.66
CA GLU A 8 -35.68 -6.65 7.72
C GLU A 8 -34.50 -6.77 6.74
N PHE A 9 -33.86 -5.64 6.38
CA PHE A 9 -32.68 -5.68 5.51
C PHE A 9 -31.43 -6.21 6.23
N ALA A 10 -31.32 -5.93 7.53
CA ALA A 10 -30.26 -6.48 8.38
C ALA A 10 -30.41 -8.02 8.53
N GLN A 11 -31.63 -8.51 8.75
CA GLN A 11 -31.89 -9.94 8.94
C GLN A 11 -31.75 -10.78 7.66
N ARG A 12 -31.97 -10.20 6.47
CA ARG A 12 -31.73 -10.90 5.18
C ARG A 12 -30.25 -11.05 4.84
N SER A 13 -29.40 -10.10 5.25
CA SER A 13 -27.94 -10.22 5.07
C SER A 13 -27.31 -11.27 6.00
N GLU A 14 -27.89 -11.49 7.19
CA GLU A 14 -27.38 -12.50 8.14
C GLU A 14 -27.61 -13.95 7.67
N ARG A 15 -28.63 -14.22 6.84
CA ARG A 15 -28.96 -15.60 6.40
C ARG A 15 -28.19 -16.08 5.17
N HIS A 16 -27.62 -15.18 4.36
CA HIS A 16 -26.80 -15.57 3.20
C HIS A 16 -25.29 -15.51 3.43
N ALA A 17 -24.84 -15.07 4.61
CA ALA A 17 -23.42 -15.10 4.98
C ALA A 17 -23.00 -16.41 5.68
N ARG A 18 -23.56 -17.56 5.27
CA ARG A 18 -22.96 -18.88 5.52
C ARG A 18 -22.17 -19.33 4.30
N ILE A 19 -21.23 -18.49 3.88
CA ILE A 19 -20.11 -18.98 3.08
C ILE A 19 -19.14 -19.55 4.11
N SER A 20 -18.89 -20.84 4.02
CA SER A 20 -17.84 -21.54 4.76
C SER A 20 -16.53 -20.77 4.60
N LEU A 21 -16.16 -20.01 5.63
CA LEU A 21 -14.81 -19.49 5.78
C LEU A 21 -13.90 -20.71 5.86
N GLN A 22 -13.24 -21.04 4.75
CA GLN A 22 -12.09 -21.93 4.77
C GLN A 22 -11.09 -21.34 5.76
N SER A 23 -10.70 -22.19 6.69
CA SER A 23 -10.13 -21.92 8.00
C SER A 23 -8.66 -21.49 8.03
N ASP A 24 -8.07 -21.05 6.91
CA ASP A 24 -6.60 -20.98 6.82
C ASP A 24 -6.04 -19.54 6.75
N LEU A 25 -6.84 -18.54 7.11
CA LEU A 25 -6.38 -17.16 7.27
C LEU A 25 -6.78 -16.58 8.64
N SER A 26 -6.42 -17.31 9.71
CA SER A 26 -6.30 -16.72 11.03
C SER A 26 -5.02 -15.88 11.08
N TYR A 27 -5.10 -14.60 10.69
CA TYR A 27 -4.10 -13.64 11.11
C TYR A 27 -4.39 -13.28 12.56
N SER A 28 -3.74 -13.97 13.50
CA SER A 28 -3.56 -13.40 14.83
C SER A 28 -2.67 -12.16 14.66
N VAL A 29 -3.27 -10.98 14.74
CA VAL A 29 -2.52 -9.73 14.87
C VAL A 29 -2.03 -9.69 16.31
N GLU A 30 -0.97 -10.44 16.60
CA GLU A 30 -0.28 -10.35 17.89
C GLU A 30 0.44 -9.00 17.97
N PRO A 31 0.25 -8.23 19.05
CA PRO A 31 1.01 -7.02 19.29
C PRO A 31 2.52 -7.32 19.26
N GLY A 32 3.27 -6.57 18.45
CA GLY A 32 4.75 -6.68 18.41
C GLY A 32 5.31 -7.60 17.31
N ARG A 33 4.50 -8.15 16.40
CA ARG A 33 5.02 -8.87 15.23
C ARG A 33 5.48 -7.89 14.15
N THR A 34 6.79 -7.77 13.95
CA THR A 34 7.37 -6.98 12.86
C THR A 34 7.04 -7.62 11.51
N SER A 35 6.48 -6.85 10.58
CA SER A 35 6.37 -7.27 9.19
C SER A 35 7.78 -7.46 8.62
N GLN A 36 8.00 -8.57 7.89
CA GLN A 36 9.28 -8.83 7.21
C GLN A 36 9.31 -8.24 5.79
N LEU A 37 8.22 -7.59 5.39
CA LEU A 37 8.04 -7.10 4.02
C LEU A 37 8.98 -5.93 3.74
N GLU A 38 9.06 -4.98 4.66
CA GLU A 38 9.83 -3.75 4.58
C GLU A 38 11.31 -4.08 4.39
N ALA A 39 11.87 -4.92 5.27
CA ALA A 39 13.26 -5.38 5.18
C ALA A 39 13.54 -6.15 3.87
N ALA A 40 12.58 -6.97 3.40
CA ALA A 40 12.74 -7.71 2.15
C ALA A 40 12.69 -6.79 0.92
N VAL A 41 11.88 -5.73 0.95
CA VAL A 41 11.83 -4.70 -0.08
C VAL A 41 13.11 -3.86 -0.05
N ALA A 42 13.58 -3.44 1.12
CA ALA A 42 14.82 -2.68 1.28
C ALA A 42 16.02 -3.40 0.65
N GLN A 43 16.27 -4.65 1.07
CA GLN A 43 17.34 -5.47 0.52
C GLN A 43 17.25 -5.67 -0.99
N LEU A 44 16.03 -5.70 -1.54
CA LEU A 44 15.83 -5.85 -2.96
C LEU A 44 16.23 -4.57 -3.70
N LEU A 45 15.81 -3.41 -3.22
CA LEU A 45 16.11 -2.13 -3.85
C LEU A 45 17.61 -1.78 -3.73
N GLU A 46 18.25 -2.14 -2.62
CA GLU A 46 19.69 -1.98 -2.44
C GLU A 46 20.54 -2.77 -3.44
N ARG A 47 20.08 -3.96 -3.83
CA ARG A 47 20.72 -4.75 -4.91
C ARG A 47 20.62 -4.09 -6.29
N LEU A 48 19.76 -3.08 -6.43
CA LEU A 48 19.56 -2.29 -7.63
C LEU A 48 20.13 -0.88 -7.47
N ASP A 49 21.12 -0.72 -6.60
CA ASP A 49 21.85 0.53 -6.36
C ASP A 49 21.02 1.67 -5.74
N ALA A 50 19.85 1.37 -5.17
CA ALA A 50 19.12 2.34 -4.35
C ALA A 50 19.71 2.37 -2.92
N ARG A 51 19.82 3.56 -2.32
CA ARG A 51 20.12 3.68 -0.88
C ARG A 51 18.80 3.71 -0.13
N VAL A 52 18.59 2.81 0.84
CA VAL A 52 17.32 2.69 1.56
C VAL A 52 17.51 3.00 3.05
N TYR A 53 16.53 3.67 3.63
CA TYR A 53 16.44 4.01 5.04
C TYR A 53 15.11 3.48 5.58
N GLU A 54 15.17 2.52 6.50
CA GLU A 54 14.00 1.88 7.09
C GLU A 54 13.46 2.71 8.28
N GLN A 55 12.14 2.70 8.47
CA GLN A 55 11.46 3.25 9.65
C GLN A 55 11.84 4.70 9.98
N MET A 56 11.77 5.58 8.97
CA MET A 56 12.14 6.99 9.16
C MET A 56 11.04 7.77 9.85
N GLU A 57 11.36 8.37 11.00
CA GLU A 57 10.53 9.38 11.64
C GLU A 57 10.62 10.72 10.89
N ILE A 58 9.47 11.30 10.57
CA ILE A 58 9.39 12.62 9.94
C ILE A 58 8.66 13.57 10.88
N ALA A 59 9.28 14.71 11.17
CA ALA A 59 8.67 15.74 12.01
C ALA A 59 7.32 16.19 11.41
N GLY A 60 6.27 16.16 12.24
CA GLY A 60 4.90 16.48 11.82
C GLY A 60 4.09 15.29 11.31
N LEU A 61 4.69 14.10 11.23
CA LEU A 61 4.02 12.85 10.95
C LEU A 61 4.09 11.95 12.19
N ASN A 62 2.95 11.64 12.81
CA ASN A 62 2.86 10.73 13.97
C ASN A 62 2.88 9.25 13.52
N HIS A 63 3.63 8.95 12.46
CA HIS A 63 3.72 7.65 11.80
C HIS A 63 5.12 7.54 11.18
N PRO A 64 5.95 6.56 11.56
CA PRO A 64 7.22 6.35 10.88
C PRO A 64 6.95 5.85 9.46
N LEU A 65 7.62 6.42 8.46
CA LEU A 65 7.55 5.87 7.12
C LEU A 65 8.23 4.51 7.07
N ASP A 66 7.62 3.55 6.39
CA ASP A 66 8.21 2.22 6.28
C ASP A 66 9.59 2.27 5.65
N LEU A 67 9.70 2.89 4.46
CA LEU A 67 10.96 3.03 3.73
C LEU A 67 11.09 4.41 3.08
N SER A 68 12.30 4.98 3.14
CA SER A 68 12.72 6.08 2.29
C SER A 68 13.89 5.63 1.43
N ALA A 69 13.87 5.94 0.14
CA ALA A 69 14.87 5.47 -0.80
C ALA A 69 15.40 6.61 -1.67
N VAL A 70 16.67 6.49 -2.07
CA VAL A 70 17.31 7.36 -3.06
C VAL A 70 17.86 6.51 -4.19
N TYR A 71 17.43 6.80 -5.42
CA TYR A 71 17.88 6.13 -6.64
C TYR A 71 18.15 7.16 -7.74
N LYS A 72 19.36 7.14 -8.34
CA LYS A 72 19.82 8.14 -9.33
C LYS A 72 19.44 9.59 -8.94
N ASP A 73 19.80 9.97 -7.71
CA ASP A 73 19.52 11.27 -7.09
C ASP A 73 18.03 11.60 -6.83
N LYS A 74 17.10 10.75 -7.25
CA LYS A 74 15.68 10.88 -6.90
C LYS A 74 15.42 10.27 -5.52
N SER A 75 14.84 11.07 -4.62
CA SER A 75 14.28 10.57 -3.36
C SER A 75 12.81 10.17 -3.54
N PHE A 76 12.37 9.10 -2.90
CA PHE A 76 10.97 8.66 -2.83
C PHE A 76 10.73 7.84 -1.55
N HIS A 77 9.46 7.69 -1.18
CA HIS A 77 9.04 6.93 -0.01
C HIS A 77 8.19 5.73 -0.43
N ILE A 78 8.28 4.63 0.31
CA ILE A 78 7.43 3.46 0.12
C ILE A 78 6.73 3.13 1.43
N GLU A 79 5.44 2.85 1.34
CA GLU A 79 4.68 2.18 2.41
C GLU A 79 4.27 0.78 1.95
N CYS A 80 4.49 -0.21 2.79
CA CYS A 80 4.32 -1.62 2.52
C CYS A 80 2.95 -2.11 3.00
N ASP A 81 2.04 -2.34 2.05
CA ASP A 81 0.64 -2.60 2.34
C ASP A 81 0.33 -4.11 2.43
N GLY A 82 0.18 -4.59 3.67
CA GLY A 82 -0.43 -5.89 3.96
C GLY A 82 -1.93 -6.01 3.59
N CYS A 83 -2.50 -7.20 3.80
CA CYS A 83 -3.89 -7.52 3.41
C CYS A 83 -4.95 -6.61 4.08
N THR A 84 -4.67 -6.09 5.26
CA THR A 84 -5.57 -5.20 6.02
C THR A 84 -5.70 -3.82 5.38
N HIS A 85 -4.74 -3.41 4.55
CA HIS A 85 -4.72 -2.11 3.89
C HIS A 85 -5.58 -2.08 2.62
N LEU A 86 -6.06 -3.25 2.18
CA LEU A 86 -6.75 -3.43 0.91
C LEU A 86 -8.17 -3.92 1.12
N VAL A 87 -9.08 -3.50 0.25
CA VAL A 87 -10.46 -3.99 0.17
C VAL A 87 -10.70 -4.60 -1.21
N LYS A 88 -11.37 -5.75 -1.20
CA LYS A 88 -11.80 -6.44 -2.42
C LYS A 88 -13.26 -6.09 -2.68
N LEU A 89 -13.59 -5.60 -3.88
CA LEU A 89 -14.99 -5.34 -4.23
C LEU A 89 -15.78 -6.64 -4.39
N CYS A 90 -17.11 -6.54 -4.33
CA CYS A 90 -18.03 -7.66 -4.50
C CYS A 90 -17.86 -8.41 -5.84
N ASN A 91 -17.33 -7.74 -6.86
CA ASN A 91 -17.00 -8.35 -8.15
C ASN A 91 -15.80 -9.32 -8.09
N GLY A 92 -15.06 -9.31 -6.97
CA GLY A 92 -13.95 -10.20 -6.69
C GLY A 92 -12.70 -9.97 -7.54
N LYS A 93 -12.67 -8.94 -8.40
CA LYS A 93 -11.61 -8.74 -9.39
C LYS A 93 -10.66 -7.60 -9.04
N GLU A 94 -11.14 -6.59 -8.31
CA GLU A 94 -10.38 -5.37 -8.06
C GLU A 94 -10.05 -5.24 -6.57
N MET A 95 -8.80 -4.83 -6.31
CA MET A 95 -8.27 -4.53 -4.98
C MET A 95 -8.05 -3.02 -4.90
N TYR A 96 -8.62 -2.38 -3.89
CA TYR A 96 -8.45 -0.95 -3.63
C TYR A 96 -7.82 -0.72 -2.27
N LEU A 97 -7.14 0.41 -2.10
CA LEU A 97 -6.76 0.86 -0.76
C LEU A 97 -8.02 1.11 0.06
N ASN A 98 -8.01 0.68 1.33
CA ASN A 98 -9.09 0.98 2.24
C ASN A 98 -9.08 2.50 2.59
N GLY A 99 -10.18 3.00 3.15
CA GLY A 99 -10.31 4.43 3.47
C GLY A 99 -9.24 4.98 4.43
N ARG A 100 -8.83 4.21 5.43
CA ARG A 100 -7.79 4.62 6.39
C ARG A 100 -6.42 4.73 5.72
N THR A 101 -6.08 3.74 4.89
CA THR A 101 -4.86 3.66 4.11
C THR A 101 -4.76 4.83 3.12
N MET A 102 -5.85 5.17 2.43
CA MET A 102 -5.90 6.35 1.55
C MET A 102 -5.71 7.65 2.34
N PHE A 103 -6.39 7.80 3.48
CA PHE A 103 -6.28 9.00 4.32
C PHE A 103 -4.86 9.18 4.85
N GLN A 104 -4.21 8.11 5.30
CA GLN A 104 -2.81 8.12 5.72
C GLN A 104 -1.88 8.59 4.59
N SER A 105 -2.07 8.11 3.35
CA SER A 105 -1.28 8.58 2.20
C SER A 105 -1.43 10.09 1.99
N GLY A 106 -2.64 10.63 2.17
CA GLY A 106 -2.89 12.08 2.13
C GLY A 106 -2.18 12.85 3.25
N LEU A 107 -2.16 12.32 4.47
CA LEU A 107 -1.46 12.93 5.60
C LEU A 107 0.06 12.96 5.38
N ILE A 108 0.64 11.84 4.93
CA ILE A 108 2.08 11.74 4.62
C ILE A 108 2.47 12.82 3.59
N GLN A 109 1.72 12.92 2.49
CA GLN A 109 2.00 13.86 1.40
C GLN A 109 1.86 15.34 1.76
N ARG A 110 1.19 15.68 2.86
CA ARG A 110 1.19 17.05 3.38
C ARG A 110 2.55 17.44 3.93
N VAL A 111 3.29 16.48 4.48
CA VAL A 111 4.55 16.70 5.19
C VAL A 111 5.75 16.43 4.28
N VAL A 112 5.70 15.37 3.48
CA VAL A 112 6.82 14.98 2.60
C VAL A 112 6.73 15.65 1.23
N LYS A 113 7.90 15.96 0.64
CA LYS A 113 8.00 16.55 -0.70
C LYS A 113 8.36 15.53 -1.79
N ALA A 114 8.75 14.32 -1.43
CA ALA A 114 9.07 13.27 -2.38
C ALA A 114 7.81 12.47 -2.80
N PRO A 115 7.87 11.74 -3.93
CA PRO A 115 6.84 10.77 -4.29
C PRO A 115 6.62 9.74 -3.17
N LEU A 116 5.37 9.36 -2.94
CA LEU A 116 5.00 8.25 -2.06
C LEU A 116 4.41 7.12 -2.90
N VAL A 117 4.96 5.93 -2.73
CA VAL A 117 4.50 4.71 -3.40
C VAL A 117 3.93 3.76 -2.36
N ARG A 118 2.67 3.38 -2.55
CA ARG A 118 2.01 2.28 -1.83
C ARG A 118 2.35 0.96 -2.52
N LEU A 119 2.96 0.03 -1.81
CA LEU A 119 3.36 -1.28 -2.32
C LEU A 119 2.53 -2.39 -1.67
N PRO A 120 1.51 -2.94 -2.37
CA PRO A 120 0.81 -4.13 -1.92
C PRO A 120 1.73 -5.33 -1.78
N SER A 121 1.61 -6.05 -0.66
CA SER A 121 2.43 -7.22 -0.35
C SER A 121 2.33 -8.33 -1.41
N TYR A 122 1.18 -8.49 -2.06
CA TYR A 122 0.98 -9.48 -3.13
C TYR A 122 1.78 -9.13 -4.39
N VAL A 123 1.90 -7.84 -4.73
CA VAL A 123 2.71 -7.36 -5.86
C VAL A 123 4.18 -7.67 -5.61
N PHE A 124 4.66 -7.40 -4.39
CA PHE A 124 6.01 -7.81 -4.00
C PHE A 124 6.19 -9.32 -4.11
N GLY A 125 5.28 -10.10 -3.52
CA GLY A 125 5.35 -11.57 -3.53
C GLY A 125 5.42 -12.17 -4.94
N GLN A 126 4.63 -11.65 -5.87
CA GLN A 126 4.57 -12.12 -7.26
C GLN A 126 5.79 -11.69 -8.09
N ASN A 127 6.42 -10.56 -7.76
CA ASN A 127 7.55 -10.02 -8.52
C ASN A 127 8.90 -10.14 -7.79
N LYS A 128 8.97 -10.74 -6.59
CA LYS A 128 10.16 -10.77 -5.71
C LYS A 128 11.47 -11.18 -6.41
N ARG A 129 11.40 -12.09 -7.38
CA ARG A 129 12.57 -12.61 -8.11
C ARG A 129 12.81 -11.93 -9.45
N ASN A 130 11.88 -11.08 -9.90
CA ASN A 130 11.96 -10.42 -11.19
C ASN A 130 12.74 -9.11 -11.06
N MET A 131 14.07 -9.16 -11.18
CA MET A 131 14.91 -7.96 -11.09
C MET A 131 14.61 -6.93 -12.20
N GLY A 132 14.13 -7.38 -13.37
CA GLY A 132 13.71 -6.50 -14.46
C GLY A 132 12.51 -5.63 -14.07
N TYR A 133 11.51 -6.23 -13.41
CA TYR A 133 10.35 -5.51 -12.88
C TYR A 133 10.76 -4.38 -11.92
N TRP A 134 11.64 -4.68 -10.97
CA TRP A 134 12.04 -3.71 -9.95
C TRP A 134 12.96 -2.62 -10.51
N LYS A 135 13.82 -2.98 -11.47
CA LYS A 135 14.60 -1.98 -12.20
C LYS A 135 13.70 -1.04 -13.01
N GLU A 136 12.72 -1.57 -13.73
CA GLU A 136 11.75 -0.76 -14.47
C GLU A 136 10.93 0.14 -13.52
N PHE A 137 10.54 -0.37 -12.33
CA PHE A 137 9.88 0.44 -11.31
C PHE A 137 10.76 1.62 -10.85
N LEU A 138 12.02 1.34 -10.53
CA LEU A 138 12.99 2.36 -10.12
C LEU A 138 13.26 3.37 -11.25
N ASP A 139 13.31 2.94 -12.50
CA ASP A 139 13.47 3.84 -13.64
C ASP A 139 12.20 4.71 -13.83
N GLN A 140 11.00 4.16 -13.65
CA GLN A 140 9.74 4.94 -13.70
C GLN A 140 9.65 5.99 -12.58
N VAL A 141 10.10 5.68 -11.35
CA VAL A 141 9.94 6.59 -10.20
C VAL A 141 10.76 7.88 -10.33
N ILE A 142 11.82 7.88 -11.15
CA ILE A 142 12.66 9.06 -11.41
C ILE A 142 11.84 10.18 -12.06
N ASP A 143 10.96 9.80 -12.99
CA ASP A 143 10.13 10.72 -13.75
C ASP A 143 8.86 11.16 -13.01
N VAL A 144 8.58 10.55 -11.84
CA VAL A 144 7.40 10.89 -11.05
C VAL A 144 7.57 12.28 -10.42
N PRO A 145 6.61 13.19 -10.61
CA PRO A 145 6.64 14.50 -9.97
C PRO A 145 6.69 14.41 -8.44
N GLU A 146 7.37 15.36 -7.82
CA GLU A 146 7.28 15.57 -6.38
C GLU A 146 5.82 15.71 -5.92
N ARG A 147 5.58 15.38 -4.66
CA ARG A 147 4.24 15.43 -4.04
C ARG A 147 3.17 14.55 -4.73
N THR A 148 3.57 13.45 -5.35
CA THR A 148 2.65 12.49 -5.98
C THR A 148 2.47 11.27 -5.08
N SER A 149 1.22 10.84 -4.86
CA SER A 149 0.92 9.52 -4.29
C SER A 149 0.58 8.53 -5.39
N LEU A 150 1.20 7.37 -5.35
CA LEU A 150 1.06 6.30 -6.32
C LEU A 150 0.82 4.97 -5.62
N MET A 151 0.12 4.06 -6.28
CA MET A 151 0.05 2.65 -5.93
C MET A 151 0.84 1.87 -6.99
N LEU A 152 1.78 1.03 -6.56
CA LEU A 152 2.50 0.13 -7.44
C LEU A 152 1.68 -1.13 -7.65
N LEU A 153 1.32 -1.38 -8.92
CA LEU A 153 0.53 -2.50 -9.38
C LEU A 153 1.28 -3.30 -10.45
N GLY A 154 0.58 -4.27 -11.03
CA GLY A 154 1.07 -5.08 -12.14
C GLY A 154 1.88 -6.31 -11.71
N THR A 155 1.77 -7.36 -12.51
CA THR A 155 2.56 -8.59 -12.39
C THR A 155 3.37 -8.78 -13.66
N GLY A 156 4.68 -8.92 -13.55
CA GLY A 156 5.58 -9.00 -14.71
C GLY A 156 6.04 -7.64 -15.23
N ARG A 157 5.19 -6.60 -15.17
CA ARG A 157 5.55 -5.22 -15.49
C ARG A 157 5.00 -4.25 -14.43
N PRO A 158 5.80 -3.27 -13.96
CA PRO A 158 5.35 -2.30 -12.97
C PRO A 158 4.40 -1.27 -13.58
N GLU A 159 3.33 -0.99 -12.85
CA GLU A 159 2.34 0.04 -13.18
C GLU A 159 2.18 0.99 -12.00
N LEU A 160 2.49 2.28 -12.19
CA LEU A 160 2.33 3.30 -11.18
C LEU A 160 0.99 4.02 -11.37
N MET A 161 0.00 3.67 -10.54
CA MET A 161 -1.34 4.24 -10.61
C MET A 161 -1.48 5.41 -9.62
N PRO A 162 -1.91 6.62 -10.05
CA PRO A 162 -2.16 7.73 -9.14
C PRO A 162 -3.21 7.39 -8.07
N ILE A 163 -2.89 7.71 -6.82
CA ILE A 163 -3.85 7.68 -5.72
C ILE A 163 -4.47 9.06 -5.63
N ASN A 164 -5.73 9.17 -6.07
CA ASN A 164 -6.50 10.41 -5.95
C ASN A 164 -6.95 10.60 -4.51
N VAL A 165 -6.13 11.26 -3.71
CA VAL A 165 -6.50 11.76 -2.38
C VAL A 165 -7.28 13.07 -2.55
N ASN A 166 -8.49 12.98 -3.09
CA ASN A 166 -9.45 14.09 -3.07
C ASN A 166 -10.06 14.22 -1.66
N CYS A 167 -9.23 14.56 -0.68
CA CYS A 167 -9.73 15.12 0.56
C CYS A 167 -9.76 16.64 0.40
N PRO A 168 -10.93 17.27 0.18
CA PRO A 168 -11.05 18.70 0.40
C PRO A 168 -10.63 18.98 1.85
N ILE A 169 -9.77 19.98 2.02
CA ILE A 169 -9.41 20.53 3.33
C ILE A 169 -10.59 21.35 3.81
#